data_AF-A0A532FAC9-F1
#
_entry.id   AF-A0A532FAC9-F1
#
_cell.length_a   1.000
_cell.length_b   1.000
_cell.length_c   1.000
_cell.angle_alpha   90.00
_cell.angle_beta   90.00
_cell.angle_gamma   90.00
#
_symmetry.space_group_name_H-M   'P 1'
#
loop_
_entity.id
_entity.type
_entity.pdbx_description
1 polymer ?
#
loop_
_entity_poly.entity_id
_entity_poly.type
_entity_poly.pdbx_seq_one_letter_code
_entity_poly.pdbx_strand_id
1 'polypeptide(L)'
;MRTLVTGPIQPVAGDLVLARVDELGNHSRLELLCGRKAIMFPGDEIILCYGNRYAPDQFEAVIGPDLGPCDLVAGGGIAACELSRHARMLAPTKITPLGLIGDKFGRRLNVWDYKVSSDDLPPSLPIVLSLGTSMNAGKTLTATSLVRGFKKAGLKVAALKITGTGSGGDTWIVRDAGADIVLDFTDAGFATTYLAPVELIEKGAFRLLNHAAENGCDVAVIEIADGLQQKETSELILAESFRSMALGAIFASYDAMGAKYGVDTLRAAGHKVLAISGRIGRSPLGVREAEEATGLHVYSPWELQDGALSPVLKARASEKLANGQANNPYLRRIADSPNPMVALGQGRAHSSQLRIDFLGKLAHELVQAELGETPGPRPGGDSRATWPSPFGSVSVTLPEMLSPGSNPLFMFMSIQAPAELIEAAVVAKTPRALKSSLGSLVQALGCPPLSATRMDNLVSGAWSMLQAVDQQNVHAGPAFSPHDDLDEMIMNFSGIFNEGVDQHAPLGRA
;
A
#
# COMPACT_ATOMS: atom_id res chain seq x y z
N MET A 1 -3.79 37.00 4.09
CA MET A 1 -3.25 37.66 2.88
C MET A 1 -3.45 39.16 3.02
N ARG A 2 -2.37 39.95 3.06
CA ARG A 2 -2.50 41.43 3.21
C ARG A 2 -1.57 42.24 2.31
N THR A 3 -0.53 41.63 1.75
CA THR A 3 0.40 42.29 0.84
C THR A 3 0.72 41.41 -0.36
N LEU A 4 1.22 42.04 -1.43
CA LEU A 4 1.83 41.37 -2.57
C LEU A 4 3.30 41.77 -2.61
N VAL A 5 4.21 40.78 -2.53
CA VAL A 5 5.65 40.99 -2.53
C VAL A 5 6.16 40.85 -3.96
N THR A 6 6.75 41.92 -4.48
CA THR A 6 7.22 42.02 -5.87
C THR A 6 8.67 42.49 -5.93
N GLY A 7 9.31 42.37 -7.10
CA GLY A 7 10.71 42.74 -7.32
C GLY A 7 11.58 41.54 -7.76
N PRO A 8 12.91 41.70 -7.79
CA PRO A 8 13.85 40.64 -8.18
C PRO A 8 13.95 39.58 -7.07
N ILE A 9 12.94 38.70 -7.01
CA ILE A 9 12.79 37.67 -5.98
C ILE A 9 12.79 36.31 -6.67
N GLN A 10 13.63 35.40 -6.17
CA GLN A 10 13.55 33.99 -6.53
C GLN A 10 12.48 33.31 -5.64
N PRO A 11 11.45 32.71 -6.25
CA PRO A 11 10.48 31.92 -5.50
C PRO A 11 11.12 30.65 -4.94
N VAL A 12 10.64 30.18 -3.79
CA VAL A 12 11.02 28.88 -3.22
C VAL A 12 9.81 27.95 -3.13
N ALA A 13 10.07 26.65 -3.01
CA ALA A 13 9.00 25.66 -2.85
C ALA A 13 8.11 26.03 -1.65
N GLY A 14 6.80 25.96 -1.86
CA GLY A 14 5.82 26.34 -0.85
C GLY A 14 5.38 27.80 -0.89
N ASP A 15 6.06 28.69 -1.63
CA ASP A 15 5.67 30.10 -1.68
C ASP A 15 4.30 30.26 -2.35
N LEU A 16 3.38 30.95 -1.67
CA LEU A 16 2.08 31.29 -2.24
C LEU A 16 2.23 32.46 -3.23
N VAL A 17 1.60 32.34 -4.39
CA VAL A 17 1.70 33.32 -5.48
C VAL A 17 0.32 33.70 -6.00
N LEU A 18 0.10 34.99 -6.23
CA LEU A 18 -1.02 35.47 -7.02
C LEU A 18 -0.58 35.52 -8.48
N ALA A 19 -1.32 34.91 -9.38
CA ALA A 19 -1.00 34.85 -10.80
C ALA A 19 -2.22 35.17 -11.66
N ARG A 20 -1.99 35.76 -12.83
CA ARG A 20 -3.01 35.92 -13.87
C ARG A 20 -2.94 34.74 -14.82
N VAL A 21 -4.10 34.22 -15.24
CA VAL A 21 -4.21 33.25 -16.33
C VAL A 21 -4.03 33.96 -17.68
N ASP A 22 -3.03 33.58 -18.46
CA ASP A 22 -2.78 34.18 -19.78
C ASP A 22 -3.43 33.36 -20.90
N GLU A 23 -3.26 32.04 -20.87
CA GLU A 23 -3.77 31.12 -21.89
C GLU A 23 -4.12 29.76 -21.26
N LEU A 24 -5.29 29.21 -21.59
CA LEU A 24 -5.70 27.89 -21.11
C LEU A 24 -5.02 26.78 -21.91
N GLY A 25 -4.45 25.83 -21.18
CA GLY A 25 -3.89 24.58 -21.70
C GLY A 25 -4.53 23.39 -20.99
N ASN A 26 -3.71 22.38 -20.64
CA ASN A 26 -4.18 21.13 -20.05
C ASN A 26 -5.03 21.32 -18.79
N HIS A 27 -4.49 21.99 -17.76
CA HIS A 27 -5.25 22.24 -16.54
C HIS A 27 -6.14 23.47 -16.76
N SER A 28 -7.32 23.26 -17.34
CA SER A 28 -8.33 24.31 -17.57
C SER A 28 -9.18 24.63 -16.33
N ARG A 29 -8.99 23.85 -15.25
CA ARG A 29 -9.69 23.99 -13.98
C ARG A 29 -8.71 23.99 -12.82
N LEU A 30 -9.04 24.75 -11.77
CA LEU A 30 -8.28 24.82 -10.53
C LEU A 30 -9.08 24.19 -9.39
N GLU A 31 -8.45 23.31 -8.62
CA GLU A 31 -9.07 22.71 -7.44
C GLU A 31 -9.19 23.75 -6.31
N LEU A 32 -10.39 23.86 -5.75
CA LEU A 32 -10.67 24.66 -4.57
C LEU A 32 -10.55 23.83 -3.30
N LEU A 33 -10.47 24.50 -2.15
CA LEU A 33 -10.42 23.86 -0.83
C LEU A 33 -11.60 22.89 -0.56
N CYS A 34 -12.73 23.08 -1.22
CA CYS A 34 -13.88 22.19 -1.12
C CYS A 34 -13.83 20.99 -2.08
N GLY A 35 -12.73 20.78 -2.80
CA GLY A 35 -12.58 19.76 -3.85
C GLY A 35 -13.25 20.11 -5.18
N ARG A 36 -14.02 21.21 -5.26
CA ARG A 36 -14.62 21.67 -6.51
C ARG A 36 -13.53 22.13 -7.48
N LYS A 37 -13.54 21.62 -8.71
CA LYS A 37 -12.68 22.08 -9.81
C LYS A 37 -13.33 23.30 -10.48
N ALA A 38 -12.89 24.50 -10.10
CA ALA A 38 -13.36 25.76 -10.67
C ALA A 38 -12.85 25.94 -12.10
N ILE A 39 -13.74 26.29 -13.03
CA ILE A 39 -13.38 26.65 -14.40
C ILE A 39 -12.61 27.97 -14.36
N MET A 40 -11.50 28.04 -15.09
CA MET A 40 -10.70 29.26 -15.25
C MET A 40 -10.91 29.88 -16.63
N PHE A 41 -10.71 31.18 -16.73
CA PHE A 41 -10.71 31.95 -17.98
C PHE A 41 -9.45 32.81 -18.08
N PRO A 42 -8.95 33.10 -19.30
CA PRO A 42 -7.91 34.10 -19.49
C PRO A 42 -8.29 35.44 -18.85
N GLY A 43 -7.35 36.04 -18.13
CA GLY A 43 -7.56 37.26 -17.34
C GLY A 43 -7.94 37.02 -15.88
N ASP A 44 -8.35 35.80 -15.49
CA ASP A 44 -8.62 35.48 -14.10
C ASP A 44 -7.36 35.60 -13.23
N GLU A 45 -7.54 36.07 -12.00
CA GLU A 45 -6.50 36.06 -10.96
C GLU A 45 -6.71 34.86 -10.03
N ILE A 46 -5.67 34.03 -9.89
CA ILE A 46 -5.69 32.79 -9.14
C ILE A 46 -4.56 32.74 -8.12
N ILE A 47 -4.80 32.03 -7.02
CA ILE A 47 -3.80 31.78 -5.99
C ILE A 47 -3.26 30.37 -6.16
N LEU A 48 -1.94 30.27 -6.25
CA LEU A 48 -1.20 29.04 -6.48
C LEU A 48 -0.06 28.94 -5.47
N CYS A 49 0.67 27.84 -5.55
CA CYS A 49 1.90 27.60 -4.81
C CYS A 49 3.04 27.25 -5.79
N TYR A 50 4.23 27.77 -5.56
CA TYR A 50 5.42 27.30 -6.27
C TYR A 50 5.83 25.91 -5.78
N GLY A 51 6.14 25.00 -6.71
CA GLY A 51 6.57 23.63 -6.39
C GLY A 51 7.11 22.89 -7.61
N ASN A 52 8.11 22.03 -7.41
CA ASN A 52 8.62 21.18 -8.49
C ASN A 52 7.66 20.02 -8.74
N ARG A 53 7.47 19.59 -9.99
CA ARG A 53 6.57 18.50 -10.33
C ARG A 53 7.30 17.34 -10.98
N TYR A 54 7.04 16.14 -10.47
CA TYR A 54 7.38 14.87 -11.12
C TYR A 54 6.11 14.06 -11.30
N ALA A 55 5.65 13.92 -12.54
CA ALA A 55 4.49 13.12 -12.88
C ALA A 55 4.70 12.49 -14.28
N PRO A 56 5.17 11.23 -14.37
CA PRO A 56 5.55 10.61 -15.64
C PRO A 56 4.45 10.59 -16.71
N ASP A 57 3.18 10.43 -16.32
CA ASP A 57 2.06 10.48 -17.29
C ASP A 57 1.47 11.89 -17.48
N GLN A 58 2.14 12.92 -16.94
CA GLN A 58 1.73 14.33 -17.05
C GLN A 58 2.93 15.25 -17.35
N PHE A 59 3.39 16.04 -16.37
CA PHE A 59 4.42 17.07 -16.54
C PHE A 59 5.59 16.82 -15.59
N GLU A 60 6.79 17.06 -16.08
CA GLU A 60 7.97 17.35 -15.28
C GLU A 60 8.20 18.86 -15.29
N ALA A 61 8.42 19.46 -14.12
CA ALA A 61 8.60 20.90 -14.01
C ALA A 61 9.45 21.29 -12.80
N VAL A 62 10.11 22.43 -12.90
CA VAL A 62 10.93 23.00 -11.82
C VAL A 62 10.60 24.47 -11.59
N ILE A 63 10.81 24.94 -10.37
CA ILE A 63 10.62 26.35 -10.03
C ILE A 63 11.62 27.21 -10.83
N GLY A 64 11.12 28.27 -11.47
CA GLY A 64 11.91 29.22 -12.24
C GLY A 64 12.85 30.09 -11.38
N PRO A 65 13.78 30.83 -12.01
CA PRO A 65 14.75 31.65 -11.28
C PRO A 65 14.16 32.93 -10.67
N ASP A 66 12.97 33.34 -11.11
CA ASP A 66 12.31 34.58 -10.72
C ASP A 66 10.76 34.47 -10.80
N LEU A 67 10.07 35.60 -10.65
CA LEU A 67 8.61 35.71 -10.76
C LEU A 67 8.15 35.96 -12.22
N GLY A 68 8.94 35.55 -13.21
CA GLY A 68 8.56 35.62 -14.62
C GLY A 68 7.41 34.68 -15.00
N PRO A 69 6.87 34.79 -16.22
CA PRO A 69 5.81 33.91 -16.71
C PRO A 69 6.19 32.43 -16.59
N CYS A 70 5.23 31.61 -16.17
CA CYS A 70 5.41 30.19 -15.94
C CYS A 70 4.13 29.40 -16.25
N ASP A 71 4.09 28.16 -15.80
CA ASP A 71 3.07 27.18 -16.15
C ASP A 71 2.29 26.72 -14.92
N LEU A 72 0.97 26.57 -15.06
CA LEU A 72 0.17 25.81 -14.12
C LEU A 72 0.39 24.32 -14.42
N VAL A 73 1.31 23.72 -13.69
CA VAL A 73 1.77 22.35 -13.95
C VAL A 73 0.93 21.32 -13.23
N ALA A 74 0.10 21.68 -12.24
CA ALA A 74 -0.87 20.77 -11.62
C ALA A 74 -2.19 21.48 -11.28
N GLY A 75 -3.32 20.83 -11.54
CA GLY A 75 -4.66 21.36 -11.23
C GLY A 75 -4.94 21.58 -9.73
N GLY A 76 -4.13 20.99 -8.83
CA GLY A 76 -4.13 21.32 -7.39
C GLY A 76 -3.45 22.64 -7.05
N GLY A 77 -2.98 23.37 -8.06
CA GLY A 77 -2.50 24.75 -7.92
C GLY A 77 -0.98 24.89 -7.83
N ILE A 78 -0.23 24.17 -8.65
CA ILE A 78 1.24 24.23 -8.66
C ILE A 78 1.74 25.07 -9.84
N ALA A 79 2.50 26.13 -9.53
CA ALA A 79 3.19 26.98 -10.49
C ALA A 79 4.67 26.57 -10.63
N ALA A 80 5.12 26.32 -11.86
CA ALA A 80 6.51 25.98 -12.18
C ALA A 80 6.78 26.17 -13.68
N CYS A 81 8.03 26.02 -14.12
CA CYS A 81 8.37 25.98 -15.55
C CYS A 81 8.40 24.52 -16.03
N GLU A 82 7.62 24.21 -17.07
CA GLU A 82 7.66 22.90 -17.73
C GLU A 82 9.07 22.59 -18.27
N LEU A 83 9.56 21.39 -17.96
CA LEU A 83 10.77 20.83 -18.57
C LEU A 83 10.41 19.80 -19.64
N SER A 84 9.48 18.91 -19.31
CA SER A 84 9.02 17.85 -20.20
C SER A 84 7.56 17.51 -19.92
N ARG A 85 6.90 16.90 -20.90
CA ARG A 85 5.52 16.42 -20.76
C ARG A 85 5.31 15.09 -21.47
N HIS A 86 4.41 14.28 -20.93
CA HIS A 86 3.96 13.06 -21.56
C HIS A 86 3.27 13.37 -22.90
N ALA A 87 3.50 12.54 -23.93
CA ALA A 87 3.09 12.81 -25.31
C ALA A 87 1.58 13.01 -25.52
N ARG A 88 0.75 12.47 -24.61
CA ARG A 88 -0.72 12.61 -24.64
C ARG A 88 -1.24 13.93 -24.06
N MET A 89 -0.39 14.69 -23.37
CA MET A 89 -0.80 15.89 -22.65
C MET A 89 -0.80 17.10 -23.58
N LEU A 90 -1.80 17.96 -23.42
CA LEU A 90 -1.75 19.31 -23.98
C LEU A 90 -0.63 20.13 -23.30
N ALA A 91 -0.22 21.22 -23.93
CA ALA A 91 0.65 22.19 -23.28
C ALA A 91 -0.02 22.69 -21.98
N PRO A 92 0.74 23.04 -20.92
CA PRO A 92 0.18 23.51 -19.67
C PRO A 92 -0.45 24.90 -19.85
N THR A 93 -1.40 25.22 -18.97
CA THR A 93 -2.00 26.56 -18.87
C THR A 93 -0.91 27.57 -18.52
N LYS A 94 -0.81 28.65 -19.30
CA LYS A 94 0.18 29.71 -19.13
C LYS A 94 -0.31 30.74 -18.12
N ILE A 95 0.56 31.11 -17.20
CA ILE A 95 0.26 32.03 -16.10
C ILE A 95 1.39 33.05 -15.95
N THR A 96 1.03 34.28 -15.57
CA THR A 96 1.98 35.32 -15.20
C THR A 96 1.84 35.61 -13.71
N PRO A 97 2.86 35.30 -12.89
CA PRO A 97 2.92 35.73 -11.50
C PRO A 97 2.81 37.27 -11.38
N LEU A 98 1.91 37.73 -10.52
CA LEU A 98 1.76 39.14 -10.16
C LEU A 98 2.60 39.48 -8.93
N GLY A 99 2.86 38.49 -8.07
CA GLY A 99 3.75 38.59 -6.92
C GLY A 99 3.50 37.50 -5.88
N LEU A 100 4.40 37.38 -4.91
CA LEU A 100 4.23 36.44 -3.79
C LEU A 100 3.23 37.00 -2.77
N ILE A 101 2.39 36.15 -2.23
CA ILE A 101 1.42 36.54 -1.20
C ILE A 101 2.16 36.72 0.12
N GLY A 102 1.98 37.88 0.76
CA GLY A 102 2.59 38.20 2.04
C GLY A 102 1.60 38.37 3.20
N ASP A 103 2.15 38.24 4.41
CA ASP A 103 1.50 38.61 5.66
C ASP A 103 1.38 40.14 5.81
N LYS A 104 0.87 40.61 6.95
CA LYS A 104 0.68 42.06 7.21
C LYS A 104 1.98 42.87 7.28
N PHE A 105 3.14 42.21 7.33
CA PHE A 105 4.46 42.81 7.43
C PHE A 105 5.26 42.66 6.13
N GLY A 106 4.65 42.15 5.05
CA GLY A 106 5.36 41.91 3.79
C GLY A 106 6.24 40.66 3.80
N ARG A 107 6.12 39.77 4.80
CA ARG A 107 6.81 38.49 4.78
C ARG A 107 6.02 37.51 3.92
N ARG A 108 6.70 36.84 2.98
CA ARG A 108 6.07 35.83 2.11
C ARG A 108 5.40 34.74 2.94
N LEU A 109 4.23 34.28 2.51
CA LEU A 109 3.55 33.13 3.08
C LEU A 109 4.03 31.87 2.38
N ASN A 110 4.32 30.84 3.17
CA ASN A 110 4.78 29.55 2.66
C ASN A 110 3.96 28.40 3.26
N VAL A 111 3.64 27.38 2.46
CA VAL A 111 2.92 26.17 2.89
C VAL A 111 3.59 25.53 4.12
N TRP A 112 4.92 25.60 4.22
CA TRP A 112 5.70 25.09 5.34
C TRP A 112 5.25 25.62 6.71
N ASP A 113 4.75 26.86 6.75
CA ASP A 113 4.32 27.52 7.99
C ASP A 113 2.96 27.03 8.48
N TYR A 114 2.23 26.26 7.66
CA TYR A 114 0.87 25.77 7.96
C TYR A 114 0.78 24.26 8.18
N LYS A 115 1.92 23.58 8.30
CA LYS A 115 1.98 22.16 8.67
C LYS A 115 1.27 21.90 10.00
N VAL A 116 0.76 20.69 10.18
CA VAL A 116 0.12 20.25 11.43
C VAL A 116 1.09 20.40 12.61
N SER A 117 0.55 20.71 13.79
CA SER A 117 1.36 20.88 14.99
C SER A 117 1.53 19.55 15.71
N SER A 118 2.67 18.90 15.52
CA SER A 118 3.11 17.68 16.20
C SER A 118 4.64 17.58 16.12
N ASP A 119 5.26 16.73 16.94
CA ASP A 119 6.70 16.50 16.87
C ASP A 119 7.13 15.62 15.69
N ASP A 120 8.42 15.69 15.35
CA ASP A 120 9.05 14.94 14.26
C ASP A 120 9.82 13.71 14.78
N LEU A 121 9.51 13.21 15.98
CA LEU A 121 10.19 12.04 16.54
C LEU A 121 9.61 10.76 15.94
N PRO A 122 10.41 9.66 15.86
CA PRO A 122 9.92 8.38 15.37
C PRO A 122 8.65 7.92 16.13
N PRO A 123 7.51 7.73 15.42
CA PRO A 123 6.25 7.38 16.05
C PRO A 123 6.23 5.91 16.47
N SER A 124 5.31 5.57 17.38
CA SER A 124 5.02 4.18 17.76
C SER A 124 3.81 3.59 17.03
N LEU A 125 3.09 4.41 16.26
CA LEU A 125 1.91 4.02 15.49
C LEU A 125 2.31 3.02 14.37
N PRO A 126 1.77 1.79 14.37
CA PRO A 126 2.06 0.80 13.33
C PRO A 126 1.54 1.25 11.98
N ILE A 127 2.31 0.94 10.93
CA ILE A 127 1.99 1.38 9.56
C ILE A 127 1.84 0.19 8.61
N VAL A 128 1.02 0.35 7.58
CA VAL A 128 0.98 -0.51 6.39
C VAL A 128 1.28 0.34 5.17
N LEU A 129 2.29 -0.06 4.40
CA LEU A 129 2.73 0.70 3.22
C LEU A 129 1.96 0.25 1.97
N SER A 130 1.51 1.21 1.16
CA SER A 130 0.98 1.03 -0.19
C SER A 130 1.97 1.62 -1.19
N LEU A 131 2.67 0.75 -1.89
CA LEU A 131 3.71 1.08 -2.88
C LEU A 131 3.31 0.49 -4.23
N GLY A 132 3.96 0.90 -5.31
CA GLY A 132 3.63 0.34 -6.62
C GLY A 132 4.67 0.58 -7.70
N THR A 133 4.42 0.00 -8.87
CA THR A 133 5.35 0.08 -10.02
C THR A 133 5.50 1.51 -10.54
N SER A 134 4.41 2.27 -10.59
CA SER A 134 4.34 3.63 -11.15
C SER A 134 2.98 4.29 -10.87
N MET A 135 2.75 5.47 -11.44
CA MET A 135 1.47 6.19 -11.33
C MET A 135 0.33 5.34 -11.88
N ASN A 136 -0.86 5.46 -11.29
CA ASN A 136 -2.07 4.69 -11.61
C ASN A 136 -1.95 3.15 -11.53
N ALA A 137 -0.90 2.59 -10.92
CA ALA A 137 -0.79 1.14 -10.67
C ALA A 137 -1.89 0.59 -9.73
N GLY A 138 -2.59 1.48 -9.01
CA GLY A 138 -3.64 1.14 -8.04
C GLY A 138 -3.24 1.34 -6.57
N LYS A 139 -2.22 2.17 -6.30
CA LYS A 139 -1.76 2.49 -4.93
C LYS A 139 -2.86 3.12 -4.06
N THR A 140 -3.51 4.18 -4.56
CA THR A 140 -4.61 4.87 -3.87
C THR A 140 -5.78 3.95 -3.58
N LEU A 141 -6.20 3.14 -4.57
CA LEU A 141 -7.30 2.18 -4.39
C LEU A 141 -6.91 1.05 -3.41
N THR A 142 -5.66 0.61 -3.42
CA THR A 142 -5.14 -0.36 -2.45
C THR A 142 -5.16 0.23 -1.03
N ALA A 143 -4.68 1.47 -0.86
CA ALA A 143 -4.73 2.17 0.42
C ALA A 143 -6.18 2.35 0.92
N THR A 144 -7.07 2.80 0.04
CA THR A 144 -8.52 2.92 0.28
C THR A 144 -9.13 1.60 0.73
N SER A 145 -8.75 0.50 0.08
CA SER A 145 -9.29 -0.83 0.40
C SER A 145 -8.80 -1.33 1.76
N LEU A 146 -7.53 -1.09 2.10
CA LEU A 146 -6.98 -1.37 3.43
C LEU A 146 -7.69 -0.57 4.52
N VAL A 147 -7.96 0.72 4.29
CA VAL A 147 -8.72 1.56 5.22
C VAL A 147 -10.06 0.90 5.53
N ARG A 148 -10.84 0.51 4.52
CA ARG A 148 -12.13 -0.17 4.72
C ARG A 148 -11.99 -1.47 5.50
N GLY A 149 -10.99 -2.29 5.17
CA GLY A 149 -10.71 -3.53 5.90
C GLY A 149 -10.42 -3.29 7.39
N PHE A 150 -9.59 -2.31 7.71
CA PHE A 150 -9.31 -1.92 9.10
C PHE A 150 -10.54 -1.34 9.81
N LYS A 151 -11.36 -0.53 9.13
CA LYS A 151 -12.61 -0.02 9.70
C LYS A 151 -13.59 -1.15 10.02
N LYS A 152 -13.70 -2.18 9.17
CA LYS A 152 -14.51 -3.38 9.48
C LYS A 152 -13.96 -4.17 10.66
N ALA A 153 -12.66 -4.12 10.92
CA ALA A 153 -12.04 -4.69 12.11
C ALA A 153 -12.23 -3.82 13.38
N GLY A 154 -12.97 -2.72 13.29
CA GLY A 154 -13.26 -1.84 14.43
C GLY A 154 -12.11 -0.92 14.83
N LEU A 155 -11.09 -0.78 13.99
CA LEU A 155 -9.92 0.07 14.26
C LEU A 155 -10.15 1.52 13.82
N LYS A 156 -9.47 2.44 14.49
CA LYS A 156 -9.31 3.83 14.03
C LYS A 156 -8.12 3.94 13.11
N VAL A 157 -8.30 4.55 11.95
CA VAL A 157 -7.35 4.46 10.83
C VAL A 157 -6.95 5.84 10.38
N ALA A 158 -5.65 6.06 10.28
CA ALA A 158 -5.10 7.18 9.54
C ALA A 158 -4.79 6.74 8.10
N ALA A 159 -5.15 7.57 7.12
CA ALA A 159 -4.74 7.41 5.74
C ALA A 159 -3.80 8.55 5.37
N LEU A 160 -2.55 8.22 5.05
CA LEU A 160 -1.49 9.18 4.79
C LEU A 160 -0.96 9.03 3.37
N LYS A 161 -0.69 10.14 2.69
CA LYS A 161 0.11 10.16 1.46
C LYS A 161 1.35 11.02 1.67
N ILE A 162 2.51 10.40 1.83
CA ILE A 162 3.72 11.12 2.30
C ILE A 162 4.56 11.70 1.17
N THR A 163 4.25 11.38 -0.08
CA THR A 163 4.92 11.91 -1.26
C THR A 163 3.94 12.18 -2.40
N GLY A 164 4.28 13.13 -3.26
CA GLY A 164 3.49 13.47 -4.44
C GLY A 164 3.47 14.96 -4.77
N THR A 165 2.42 15.36 -5.48
CA THR A 165 2.10 16.74 -5.87
C THR A 165 0.68 17.02 -5.42
N GLY A 166 0.43 18.15 -4.75
CA GLY A 166 -0.86 18.43 -4.10
C GLY A 166 -2.05 18.28 -5.06
N SER A 167 -3.00 17.41 -4.69
CA SER A 167 -4.33 17.30 -5.30
C SER A 167 -5.25 16.52 -4.38
N GLY A 168 -6.49 16.98 -4.18
CA GLY A 168 -7.41 16.40 -3.23
C GLY A 168 -7.97 15.03 -3.61
N GLY A 169 -7.91 14.64 -4.88
CA GLY A 169 -8.50 13.38 -5.37
C GLY A 169 -8.10 12.14 -4.57
N ASP A 170 -6.82 12.05 -4.18
CA ASP A 170 -6.30 10.92 -3.40
C ASP A 170 -6.78 10.93 -1.94
N THR A 171 -7.01 12.11 -1.34
CA THR A 171 -7.42 12.24 0.06
C THR A 171 -8.93 12.03 0.24
N TRP A 172 -9.75 12.43 -0.74
CA TRP A 172 -11.21 12.28 -0.66
C TRP A 172 -11.66 10.82 -0.63
N ILE A 173 -11.08 9.98 -1.48
CA ILE A 173 -11.48 8.57 -1.56
C ILE A 173 -11.18 7.80 -0.27
N VAL A 174 -10.03 8.06 0.36
CA VAL A 174 -9.69 7.41 1.65
C VAL A 174 -10.54 7.95 2.80
N ARG A 175 -11.01 9.19 2.70
CA ARG A 175 -11.99 9.76 3.64
C ARG A 175 -13.34 9.06 3.51
N ASP A 176 -13.83 8.87 2.29
CA ASP A 176 -15.09 8.18 2.01
C ASP A 176 -15.02 6.68 2.36
N ALA A 177 -13.82 6.09 2.32
CA ALA A 177 -13.56 4.77 2.85
C ALA A 177 -13.67 4.67 4.38
N GLY A 178 -13.77 5.80 5.08
CA GLY A 178 -14.00 5.88 6.52
C GLY A 178 -12.74 6.07 7.36
N ALA A 179 -11.63 6.55 6.78
CA ALA A 179 -10.46 6.95 7.56
C ALA A 179 -10.84 8.04 8.58
N ASP A 180 -10.37 7.89 9.82
CA ASP A 180 -10.65 8.83 10.91
C ASP A 180 -9.78 10.09 10.78
N ILE A 181 -8.56 9.93 10.27
CA ILE A 181 -7.63 11.01 9.95
C ILE A 181 -7.14 10.81 8.52
N VAL A 182 -7.18 11.86 7.71
CA VAL A 182 -6.64 11.89 6.35
C VAL A 182 -5.69 13.07 6.26
N LEU A 183 -4.44 12.80 5.92
CA LEU A 183 -3.40 13.82 5.76
C LEU A 183 -2.52 13.47 4.57
N ASP A 184 -1.90 14.47 3.98
CA ASP A 184 -0.86 14.27 2.98
C ASP A 184 0.39 15.14 3.24
N PHE A 185 1.36 15.10 2.33
CA PHE A 185 2.58 15.89 2.43
C PHE A 185 2.33 17.41 2.51
N THR A 186 1.16 17.92 2.08
CA THR A 186 0.78 19.33 2.26
C THR A 186 0.53 19.66 3.71
N ASP A 187 -0.09 18.74 4.46
CA ASP A 187 -0.22 18.85 5.92
C ASP A 187 1.12 18.74 6.66
N ALA A 188 2.14 18.16 6.01
CA ALA A 188 3.51 18.13 6.51
C ALA A 188 4.33 19.39 6.14
N GLY A 189 3.76 20.30 5.33
CA GLY A 189 4.38 21.56 4.92
C GLY A 189 4.99 21.56 3.51
N PHE A 190 4.73 20.56 2.68
CA PHE A 190 5.24 20.47 1.32
C PHE A 190 4.16 20.81 0.28
N ALA A 191 4.44 21.67 -0.69
CA ALA A 191 3.57 21.81 -1.86
C ALA A 191 3.66 20.57 -2.78
N THR A 192 4.86 20.03 -2.87
CA THR A 192 5.26 18.86 -3.66
C THR A 192 6.48 18.23 -2.98
N THR A 193 6.68 16.92 -3.09
CA THR A 193 7.88 16.27 -2.54
C THR A 193 8.99 16.04 -3.55
N TYR A 194 8.80 16.38 -4.83
CA TYR A 194 9.85 16.26 -5.84
C TYR A 194 11.01 17.23 -5.55
N LEU A 195 12.24 16.71 -5.52
CA LEU A 195 13.48 17.39 -5.15
C LEU A 195 13.53 17.87 -3.69
N ALA A 196 12.60 17.43 -2.84
CA ALA A 196 12.71 17.66 -1.40
C ALA A 196 13.73 16.68 -0.79
N PRO A 197 14.56 17.12 0.19
CA PRO A 197 15.43 16.21 0.92
C PRO A 197 14.63 15.09 1.58
N VAL A 198 15.07 13.84 1.41
CA VAL A 198 14.36 12.66 1.91
C VAL A 198 14.25 12.67 3.44
N GLU A 199 15.25 13.20 4.13
CA GLU A 199 15.23 13.35 5.59
C GLU A 199 14.12 14.31 6.06
N LEU A 200 13.76 15.31 5.24
CA LEU A 200 12.64 16.20 5.55
C LEU A 200 11.29 15.52 5.26
N ILE A 201 11.20 14.71 4.20
CA ILE A 201 10.00 13.92 3.90
C ILE A 201 9.75 12.92 5.05
N GLU A 202 10.79 12.23 5.52
CA GLU A 202 10.72 11.32 6.65
C GLU A 202 10.24 12.02 7.94
N LYS A 203 10.84 13.16 8.31
CA LYS A 203 10.36 13.97 9.44
C LYS A 203 8.93 14.44 9.26
N GLY A 204 8.55 14.83 8.04
CA GLY A 204 7.18 15.15 7.68
C GLY A 204 6.23 14.00 7.95
N ALA A 205 6.58 12.79 7.49
CA ALA A 205 5.78 11.59 7.74
C ALA A 205 5.65 11.27 9.23
N PHE A 206 6.73 11.41 10.02
CA PHE A 206 6.66 11.25 11.48
C PHE A 206 5.70 12.23 12.13
N ARG A 207 5.75 13.49 11.71
CA ARG A 207 4.80 14.52 12.17
C ARG A 207 3.35 14.15 11.90
N LEU A 208 3.05 13.69 10.69
CA LEU A 208 1.69 13.24 10.33
C LEU A 208 1.24 12.03 11.16
N LEU A 209 2.14 11.08 11.39
CA LEU A 209 1.87 9.88 12.19
C LEU A 209 1.66 10.19 13.66
N ASN A 210 2.48 11.07 14.25
CA ASN A 210 2.31 11.53 15.62
C ASN A 210 1.00 12.32 15.77
N HIS A 211 0.70 13.21 14.83
CA HIS A 211 -0.59 13.91 14.81
C HIS A 211 -1.77 12.94 14.75
N ALA A 212 -1.70 11.90 13.91
CA ALA A 212 -2.72 10.86 13.85
C ALA A 212 -2.85 10.06 15.16
N ALA A 213 -1.71 9.73 15.79
CA ALA A 213 -1.69 9.03 17.08
C ALA A 213 -2.30 9.87 18.21
N GLU A 214 -1.97 11.16 18.28
CA GLU A 214 -2.55 12.13 19.22
C GLU A 214 -4.07 12.27 19.05
N ASN A 215 -4.57 12.11 17.81
CA ASN A 215 -5.99 12.09 17.48
C ASN A 215 -6.63 10.69 17.59
N GLY A 216 -5.91 9.71 18.16
CA GLY A 216 -6.45 8.45 18.60
C GLY A 216 -6.54 7.36 17.53
N CYS A 217 -5.80 7.46 16.43
CA CYS A 217 -5.68 6.36 15.46
C CYS A 217 -4.93 5.15 16.04
N ASP A 218 -5.32 3.95 15.58
CA ASP A 218 -4.73 2.67 15.99
C ASP A 218 -3.69 2.16 14.98
N VAL A 219 -3.84 2.53 13.71
CA VAL A 219 -3.00 2.11 12.59
C VAL A 219 -3.00 3.18 11.50
N ALA A 220 -1.90 3.30 10.76
CA ALA A 220 -1.83 4.14 9.57
C ALA A 220 -1.63 3.33 8.28
N VAL A 221 -2.37 3.66 7.24
CA VAL A 221 -2.11 3.23 5.87
C VAL A 221 -1.37 4.35 5.16
N ILE A 222 -0.16 4.09 4.69
CA ILE A 222 0.70 5.09 4.04
C ILE A 222 0.86 4.76 2.55
N GLU A 223 0.38 5.65 1.69
CA GLU A 223 0.77 5.66 0.29
C GLU A 223 2.11 6.38 0.12
N ILE A 224 3.04 5.73 -0.60
CA ILE A 224 4.28 6.34 -1.08
C ILE A 224 4.24 6.37 -2.61
N ALA A 225 4.20 7.59 -3.16
CA ALA A 225 4.32 7.88 -4.58
C ALA A 225 5.75 8.33 -4.96
N ASP A 226 6.23 8.15 -6.20
CA ASP A 226 5.55 7.47 -7.28
C ASP A 226 5.89 5.98 -7.39
N GLY A 227 6.71 5.57 -8.35
CA GLY A 227 7.20 4.19 -8.48
C GLY A 227 8.50 3.99 -7.72
N LEU A 228 8.89 2.74 -7.45
CA LEU A 228 10.10 2.42 -6.67
C LEU A 228 11.41 2.96 -7.27
N GLN A 229 11.42 3.32 -8.56
CA GLN A 229 12.59 3.89 -9.24
C GLN A 229 12.67 5.41 -9.15
N GLN A 230 11.62 6.10 -8.69
CA GLN A 230 11.71 7.51 -8.40
C GLN A 230 12.64 7.71 -7.21
N LYS A 231 13.59 8.65 -7.34
CA LYS A 231 14.71 8.83 -6.41
C LYS A 231 14.26 8.86 -4.94
N GLU A 232 13.31 9.74 -4.62
CA GLU A 232 12.82 9.91 -3.26
C GLU A 232 12.17 8.63 -2.71
N THR A 233 11.36 7.93 -3.52
CA THR A 233 10.79 6.63 -3.14
C THR A 233 11.87 5.58 -2.91
N SER A 234 12.88 5.51 -3.79
CA SER A 234 13.96 4.52 -3.72
C SER A 234 14.83 4.70 -2.46
N GLU A 235 15.00 5.94 -2.00
CA GLU A 235 15.69 6.25 -0.75
C GLU A 235 14.78 5.98 0.47
N LEU A 236 13.49 6.36 0.42
CA LEU A 236 12.53 6.12 1.51
C LEU A 236 12.35 4.63 1.83
N ILE A 237 12.36 3.75 0.83
CA ILE A 237 12.24 2.30 1.09
C ILE A 237 13.48 1.73 1.79
N LEU A 238 14.63 2.41 1.76
CA LEU A 238 15.83 1.98 2.47
C LEU A 238 15.87 2.46 3.92
N ALA A 239 15.05 3.46 4.28
CA ALA A 239 14.99 4.02 5.61
C ALA A 239 14.53 2.99 6.65
N GLU A 240 15.39 2.76 7.66
CA GLU A 240 15.13 1.79 8.73
C GLU A 240 13.90 2.15 9.56
N SER A 241 13.63 3.44 9.73
CA SER A 241 12.49 3.96 10.48
C SER A 241 11.16 3.39 9.97
N PHE A 242 10.87 3.53 8.67
CA PHE A 242 9.66 3.00 8.05
C PHE A 242 9.60 1.47 8.15
N ARG A 243 10.71 0.79 7.88
CA ARG A 243 10.78 -0.68 7.98
C ARG A 243 10.49 -1.17 9.40
N SER A 244 10.99 -0.48 10.42
CA SER A 244 10.81 -0.84 11.83
C SER A 244 9.37 -0.65 12.31
N MET A 245 8.63 0.33 11.77
CA MET A 245 7.23 0.58 12.12
C MET A 245 6.25 -0.25 11.29
N ALA A 246 6.63 -0.66 10.08
CA ALA A 246 5.76 -1.36 9.16
C ALA A 246 5.36 -2.75 9.66
N LEU A 247 4.05 -3.03 9.67
CA LEU A 247 3.52 -4.39 9.74
C LEU A 247 3.84 -5.14 8.44
N GLY A 248 3.82 -4.42 7.32
CA GLY A 248 4.32 -4.85 6.02
C GLY A 248 3.90 -3.89 4.90
N ALA A 249 4.18 -4.29 3.66
CA ALA A 249 3.89 -3.52 2.45
C ALA A 249 2.95 -4.31 1.52
N ILE A 250 2.03 -3.60 0.88
CA ILE A 250 1.21 -4.09 -0.23
C ILE A 250 1.75 -3.45 -1.50
N PHE A 251 1.99 -4.27 -2.53
CA PHE A 251 2.57 -3.80 -3.78
C PHE A 251 1.54 -3.79 -4.92
N ALA A 252 1.20 -2.60 -5.41
CA ALA A 252 0.29 -2.39 -6.53
C ALA A 252 1.05 -2.47 -7.87
N SER A 253 0.66 -3.39 -8.75
CA SER A 253 1.33 -3.62 -10.04
C SER A 253 0.37 -3.55 -11.23
N TYR A 254 0.91 -3.21 -12.40
CA TYR A 254 0.25 -3.33 -13.70
C TYR A 254 0.29 -4.75 -14.26
N ASP A 255 1.43 -5.43 -14.12
CA ASP A 255 1.72 -6.71 -14.76
C ASP A 255 2.60 -7.61 -13.87
N ALA A 256 2.81 -8.86 -14.31
CA ALA A 256 3.52 -9.88 -13.54
C ALA A 256 5.02 -9.61 -13.40
N MET A 257 5.68 -9.04 -14.41
CA MET A 257 7.10 -8.68 -14.34
C MET A 257 7.33 -7.53 -13.36
N GLY A 258 6.51 -6.48 -13.45
CA GLY A 258 6.52 -5.37 -12.52
C GLY A 258 6.25 -5.83 -11.08
N ALA A 259 5.33 -6.78 -10.90
CA ALA A 259 5.05 -7.38 -9.60
C ALA A 259 6.27 -8.11 -9.05
N LYS A 260 6.90 -8.98 -9.86
CA LYS A 260 8.10 -9.71 -9.47
C LYS A 260 9.25 -8.77 -9.08
N TYR A 261 9.58 -7.83 -9.95
CA TYR A 261 10.68 -6.90 -9.71
C TYR A 261 10.43 -6.02 -8.49
N GLY A 262 9.21 -5.52 -8.31
CA GLY A 262 8.87 -4.70 -7.16
C GLY A 262 8.90 -5.46 -5.83
N VAL A 263 8.37 -6.69 -5.80
CA VAL A 263 8.44 -7.57 -4.64
C VAL A 263 9.89 -7.88 -4.28
N ASP A 264 10.73 -8.23 -5.26
CA ASP A 264 12.15 -8.50 -5.03
C ASP A 264 12.88 -7.27 -4.49
N THR A 265 12.62 -6.09 -5.08
CA THR A 265 13.24 -4.83 -4.67
C THR A 265 12.90 -4.49 -3.22
N LEU A 266 11.63 -4.61 -2.83
CA LEU A 266 11.18 -4.36 -1.46
C LEU A 266 11.76 -5.39 -0.47
N ARG A 267 11.80 -6.67 -0.85
CA ARG A 267 12.42 -7.72 -0.03
C ARG A 267 13.91 -7.48 0.15
N ALA A 268 14.62 -7.06 -0.90
CA ALA A 268 16.04 -6.70 -0.84
C ALA A 268 16.30 -5.49 0.06
N ALA A 269 15.37 -4.54 0.13
CA ALA A 269 15.39 -3.43 1.08
C ALA A 269 14.98 -3.82 2.53
N GLY A 270 14.62 -5.09 2.75
CA GLY A 270 14.26 -5.66 4.05
C GLY A 270 12.78 -5.54 4.43
N HIS A 271 11.91 -5.11 3.51
CA HIS A 271 10.47 -5.05 3.77
C HIS A 271 9.82 -6.43 3.72
N LYS A 272 8.78 -6.60 4.54
CA LYS A 272 7.85 -7.73 4.43
C LYS A 272 6.74 -7.36 3.47
N VAL A 273 6.73 -7.95 2.28
CA VAL A 273 5.67 -7.74 1.28
C VAL A 273 4.57 -8.75 1.54
N LEU A 274 3.40 -8.27 1.96
CA LEU A 274 2.30 -9.12 2.44
C LEU A 274 1.40 -9.59 1.31
N ALA A 275 1.26 -8.78 0.25
CA ALA A 275 0.36 -9.04 -0.85
C ALA A 275 0.71 -8.22 -2.10
N ILE A 276 0.15 -8.65 -3.22
CA ILE A 276 0.09 -7.89 -4.46
C ILE A 276 -1.36 -7.42 -4.67
N SER A 277 -1.52 -6.25 -5.27
CA SER A 277 -2.82 -5.66 -5.64
C SER A 277 -2.64 -4.83 -6.93
N GLY A 278 -3.63 -4.02 -7.27
CA GLY A 278 -3.57 -3.05 -8.35
C GLY A 278 -4.17 -3.55 -9.65
N ARG A 279 -3.79 -2.89 -10.76
CA ARG A 279 -4.37 -3.15 -12.09
C ARG A 279 -4.17 -4.58 -12.58
N ILE A 280 -3.11 -5.26 -12.14
CA ILE A 280 -2.85 -6.67 -12.47
C ILE A 280 -4.03 -7.58 -12.14
N GLY A 281 -4.84 -7.24 -11.12
CA GLY A 281 -6.04 -7.99 -10.74
C GLY A 281 -7.08 -8.13 -11.86
N ARG A 282 -6.98 -7.33 -12.93
CA ARG A 282 -7.85 -7.39 -14.11
C ARG A 282 -7.41 -8.43 -15.15
N SER A 283 -6.21 -8.99 -15.01
CA SER A 283 -5.66 -9.99 -15.92
C SER A 283 -5.57 -11.34 -15.20
N PRO A 284 -6.55 -12.25 -15.35
CA PRO A 284 -6.48 -13.57 -14.71
C PRO A 284 -5.21 -14.37 -15.09
N LEU A 285 -4.65 -14.13 -16.27
CA LEU A 285 -3.36 -14.71 -16.68
C LEU A 285 -2.20 -14.02 -15.96
N GLY A 286 -2.16 -12.68 -15.94
CA GLY A 286 -1.11 -11.92 -15.26
C GLY A 286 -1.11 -12.13 -13.74
N VAL A 287 -2.28 -12.33 -13.13
CA VAL A 287 -2.41 -12.75 -11.73
C VAL A 287 -1.67 -14.07 -11.52
N ARG A 288 -1.98 -15.11 -12.31
CA ARG A 288 -1.31 -16.42 -12.16
C ARG A 288 0.21 -16.31 -12.33
N GLU A 289 0.66 -15.57 -13.33
CA GLU A 289 2.10 -15.35 -13.57
C GLU A 289 2.78 -14.63 -12.40
N ALA A 290 2.12 -13.62 -11.82
CA ALA A 290 2.66 -12.88 -10.68
C ALA A 290 2.71 -13.73 -9.40
N GLU A 291 1.64 -14.48 -9.09
CA GLU A 291 1.59 -15.38 -7.94
C GLU A 291 2.66 -16.47 -8.05
N GLU A 292 2.84 -17.04 -9.25
CA GLU A 292 3.90 -18.01 -9.53
C GLU A 292 5.29 -17.41 -9.37
N ALA A 293 5.51 -16.21 -9.89
CA ALA A 293 6.81 -15.57 -9.83
C ALA A 293 7.18 -15.13 -8.41
N THR A 294 6.22 -14.69 -7.59
CA THR A 294 6.48 -14.02 -6.30
C THR A 294 6.21 -14.89 -5.07
N GLY A 295 5.41 -15.93 -5.22
CA GLY A 295 4.86 -16.75 -4.14
C GLY A 295 3.76 -16.07 -3.32
N LEU A 296 3.38 -14.83 -3.66
CA LEU A 296 2.37 -14.03 -2.95
C LEU A 296 1.02 -14.09 -3.66
N HIS A 297 -0.07 -13.97 -2.90
CA HIS A 297 -1.41 -13.86 -3.47
C HIS A 297 -1.67 -12.46 -4.03
N VAL A 298 -2.38 -12.38 -5.15
CA VAL A 298 -2.92 -11.13 -5.69
C VAL A 298 -4.34 -10.93 -5.16
N TYR A 299 -4.53 -9.93 -4.32
CA TYR A 299 -5.83 -9.59 -3.75
C TYR A 299 -6.55 -8.57 -4.62
N SER A 300 -7.85 -8.78 -4.81
CA SER A 300 -8.74 -7.75 -5.34
C SER A 300 -8.98 -6.64 -4.32
N PRO A 301 -9.38 -5.43 -4.76
CA PRO A 301 -9.82 -4.38 -3.85
C PRO A 301 -10.92 -4.86 -2.88
N TRP A 302 -11.85 -5.69 -3.34
CA TRP A 302 -12.97 -6.19 -2.54
C TRP A 302 -12.51 -7.13 -1.41
N GLU A 303 -11.61 -8.07 -1.71
CA GLU A 303 -11.02 -8.95 -0.70
C GLU A 303 -10.27 -8.13 0.38
N LEU A 304 -9.56 -7.07 -0.02
CA LEU A 304 -8.90 -6.17 0.93
C LEU A 304 -9.91 -5.39 1.78
N GLN A 305 -10.99 -4.89 1.18
CA GLN A 305 -12.07 -4.18 1.88
C GLN A 305 -12.84 -5.08 2.86
N ASP A 306 -12.91 -6.37 2.59
CA ASP A 306 -13.48 -7.38 3.48
C ASP A 306 -12.50 -7.82 4.57
N GLY A 307 -11.27 -7.31 4.54
CA GLY A 307 -10.24 -7.57 5.54
C GLY A 307 -9.58 -8.93 5.40
N ALA A 308 -9.43 -9.44 4.18
CA ALA A 308 -8.74 -10.71 3.92
C ALA A 308 -7.29 -10.74 4.45
N LEU A 309 -6.65 -9.57 4.64
CA LEU A 309 -5.31 -9.46 5.24
C LEU A 309 -5.28 -9.38 6.77
N SER A 310 -6.44 -9.30 7.45
CA SER A 310 -6.50 -9.21 8.91
C SER A 310 -5.72 -10.33 9.62
N PRO A 311 -5.78 -11.61 9.22
CA PRO A 311 -4.98 -12.66 9.85
C PRO A 311 -3.48 -12.39 9.79
N VAL A 312 -2.98 -11.98 8.62
CA VAL A 312 -1.55 -11.67 8.40
C VAL A 312 -1.14 -10.46 9.24
N LEU A 313 -1.94 -9.39 9.24
CA LEU A 313 -1.65 -8.17 9.99
C LEU A 313 -1.63 -8.41 11.51
N LYS A 314 -2.58 -9.21 12.03
CA LYS A 314 -2.63 -9.62 13.45
C LYS A 314 -1.43 -10.46 13.86
N ALA A 315 -1.05 -11.41 12.99
CA ALA A 315 0.13 -12.24 13.18
C ALA A 315 1.41 -11.38 13.24
N ARG A 316 1.56 -10.42 12.33
CA ARG A 316 2.69 -9.48 12.30
C ARG A 316 2.71 -8.55 13.52
N ALA A 317 1.55 -8.10 13.99
CA ALA A 317 1.47 -7.30 15.22
C ALA A 317 1.91 -8.11 16.45
N SER A 318 1.46 -9.37 16.55
CA SER A 318 1.84 -10.29 17.62
C SER A 318 3.34 -10.61 17.61
N GLU A 319 3.93 -10.81 16.43
CA GLU A 319 5.37 -11.03 16.27
C GLU A 319 6.17 -9.82 16.75
N LYS A 320 5.77 -8.60 16.40
CA LYS A 320 6.42 -7.37 16.90
C LYS A 320 6.30 -7.21 18.42
N LEU A 321 5.15 -7.55 19.01
CA LEU A 321 4.97 -7.54 20.46
C LEU A 321 5.94 -8.51 21.15
N ALA A 322 6.15 -9.70 20.58
CA ALA A 322 7.12 -10.67 21.08
C ALA A 322 8.57 -10.20 20.90
N ASN A 323 8.85 -9.43 19.83
CA ASN A 323 10.19 -9.02 19.42
C ASN A 323 10.51 -7.57 19.79
N GLY A 324 10.49 -7.25 21.09
CA GLY A 324 11.02 -5.98 21.61
C GLY A 324 10.05 -4.79 21.61
N GLN A 325 8.80 -4.97 21.16
CA GLN A 325 7.76 -3.93 21.24
C GLN A 325 6.61 -4.29 22.18
N ALA A 326 6.86 -5.12 23.21
CA ALA A 326 5.84 -5.67 24.10
C ALA A 326 4.89 -4.63 24.72
N ASN A 327 5.35 -3.40 24.95
CA ASN A 327 4.58 -2.30 25.54
C ASN A 327 3.83 -1.41 24.53
N ASN A 328 3.90 -1.68 23.24
CA ASN A 328 3.22 -0.88 22.23
C ASN A 328 1.69 -1.14 22.28
N PRO A 329 0.87 -0.15 22.69
CA PRO A 329 -0.57 -0.34 22.85
C PRO A 329 -1.30 -0.53 21.52
N TYR A 330 -0.80 0.07 20.44
CA TYR A 330 -1.39 0.00 19.11
C TYR A 330 -1.27 -1.41 18.53
N LEU A 331 -0.08 -2.02 18.66
CA LEU A 331 0.13 -3.41 18.22
C LEU A 331 -0.80 -4.39 18.96
N ARG A 332 -1.05 -4.19 20.27
CA ARG A 332 -2.01 -5.00 21.02
C ARG A 332 -3.43 -4.85 20.47
N ARG A 333 -3.89 -3.62 20.23
CA ARG A 333 -5.22 -3.37 19.64
C ARG A 333 -5.37 -4.05 18.28
N ILE A 334 -4.34 -4.01 17.44
CA ILE A 334 -4.36 -4.70 16.15
C ILE A 334 -4.42 -6.22 16.36
N ALA A 335 -3.54 -6.78 17.20
CA ALA A 335 -3.51 -8.22 17.48
C ALA A 335 -4.82 -8.76 18.08
N ASP A 336 -5.48 -7.97 18.93
CA ASP A 336 -6.74 -8.32 19.61
C ASP A 336 -7.99 -7.96 18.79
N SER A 337 -7.84 -7.24 17.67
CA SER A 337 -8.98 -6.80 16.86
C SER A 337 -9.83 -7.98 16.37
N PRO A 338 -11.16 -7.85 16.32
CA PRO A 338 -12.02 -8.89 15.76
C PRO A 338 -11.69 -9.09 14.28
N ASN A 339 -11.75 -10.33 13.82
CA ASN A 339 -11.75 -10.58 12.38
C ASN A 339 -13.06 -10.00 11.82
N PRO A 340 -13.02 -9.24 10.71
CA PRO A 340 -14.22 -8.73 10.07
C PRO A 340 -15.24 -9.85 9.88
N MET A 341 -16.47 -9.64 10.38
CA MET A 341 -17.55 -10.58 10.13
C MET A 341 -17.89 -10.53 8.65
N VAL A 342 -17.54 -11.57 7.90
CA VAL A 342 -18.13 -11.79 6.59
C VAL A 342 -19.60 -12.14 6.86
N ALA A 343 -20.50 -11.26 6.42
CA ALA A 343 -21.87 -11.70 6.19
C ALA A 343 -21.76 -12.79 5.11
N LEU A 344 -21.93 -14.06 5.52
CA LEU A 344 -21.86 -15.31 4.72
C LEU A 344 -20.54 -16.09 4.87
N GLY A 345 -20.57 -17.12 5.75
CA GLY A 345 -19.61 -18.23 5.77
C GLY A 345 -18.20 -17.92 6.31
N GLN A 346 -17.64 -18.83 7.13
CA GLN A 346 -16.23 -18.77 7.50
C GLN A 346 -15.38 -19.28 6.33
N GLY A 347 -15.21 -18.47 5.27
CA GLY A 347 -14.29 -18.79 4.18
C GLY A 347 -12.86 -19.02 4.69
N ARG A 348 -12.01 -19.71 3.91
CA ARG A 348 -10.62 -20.07 4.26
C ARG A 348 -9.82 -18.93 4.92
N ALA A 349 -10.08 -17.70 4.46
CA ALA A 349 -9.41 -16.48 4.89
C ALA A 349 -9.53 -16.15 6.39
N HIS A 350 -10.45 -16.71 7.18
CA HIS A 350 -10.66 -16.24 8.57
C HIS A 350 -10.39 -17.28 9.67
N SER A 351 -10.05 -18.53 9.34
CA SER A 351 -9.80 -19.60 10.33
C SER A 351 -8.31 -19.75 10.68
N SER A 352 -7.90 -19.31 11.88
CA SER A 352 -6.54 -19.56 12.39
C SER A 352 -6.25 -21.05 12.54
N GLN A 353 -7.26 -21.85 12.91
CA GLN A 353 -7.11 -23.30 13.05
C GLN A 353 -6.76 -23.95 11.71
N LEU A 354 -7.38 -23.52 10.61
CA LEU A 354 -7.06 -24.03 9.27
C LEU A 354 -5.58 -23.84 8.91
N ARG A 355 -4.97 -22.72 9.33
CA ARG A 355 -3.55 -22.44 9.09
C ARG A 355 -2.65 -23.33 9.94
N ILE A 356 -3.03 -23.60 11.19
CA ILE A 356 -2.32 -24.55 12.07
C ILE A 356 -2.38 -25.96 11.47
N ASP A 357 -3.56 -26.41 11.02
CA ASP A 357 -3.76 -27.73 10.42
C ASP A 357 -2.99 -27.88 9.09
N PHE A 358 -2.99 -26.82 8.27
CA PHE A 358 -2.19 -26.72 7.05
C PHE A 358 -0.69 -26.88 7.34
N LEU A 359 -0.18 -26.13 8.32
CA LEU A 359 1.22 -26.23 8.74
C LEU A 359 1.55 -27.60 9.32
N GLY A 360 0.61 -28.25 10.01
CA GLY A 360 0.79 -29.62 10.49
C GLY A 360 1.04 -30.62 9.35
N LYS A 361 0.33 -30.49 8.22
CA LYS A 361 0.58 -31.30 7.02
C LYS A 361 1.94 -31.01 6.40
N LEU A 362 2.32 -29.75 6.30
CA LEU A 362 3.64 -29.36 5.80
C LEU A 362 4.76 -29.92 6.69
N ALA A 363 4.64 -29.76 8.02
CA ALA A 363 5.62 -30.25 8.97
C ALA A 363 5.77 -31.78 8.88
N HIS A 364 4.66 -32.51 8.72
CA HIS A 364 4.71 -33.95 8.50
C HIS A 364 5.54 -34.31 7.26
N GLU A 365 5.28 -33.67 6.12
CA GLU A 365 6.04 -33.94 4.88
C GLU A 365 7.52 -33.54 4.98
N LEU A 366 7.83 -32.42 5.65
CA LEU A 366 9.22 -32.01 5.89
C LEU A 366 9.97 -33.04 6.76
N VAL A 367 9.34 -33.54 7.82
CA VAL A 367 9.92 -34.60 8.67
C VAL A 367 10.15 -35.88 7.86
N GLN A 368 9.18 -36.29 7.03
CA GLN A 368 9.33 -37.48 6.18
C GLN A 368 10.41 -37.32 5.11
N ALA A 369 10.61 -36.09 4.59
CA ALA A 369 11.66 -35.80 3.62
C ALA A 369 13.06 -35.92 4.22
N GLU A 370 13.24 -35.47 5.47
CA GLU A 370 14.51 -35.56 6.20
C GLU A 370 14.83 -36.98 6.71
N LEU A 371 13.83 -37.72 7.19
CA LEU A 371 14.05 -39.04 7.82
C LEU A 371 13.88 -40.24 6.89
N GLY A 372 13.34 -40.06 5.69
CA GLY A 372 12.80 -41.15 4.88
C GLY A 372 11.43 -41.61 5.38
N GLU A 373 10.72 -42.42 4.58
CA GLU A 373 9.39 -42.92 4.95
C GLU A 373 9.45 -43.68 6.28
N THR A 374 8.86 -43.10 7.32
CA THR A 374 8.75 -43.78 8.61
C THR A 374 7.70 -44.87 8.50
N PRO A 375 7.94 -46.11 8.96
CA PRO A 375 6.88 -47.09 9.13
C PRO A 375 5.80 -46.47 10.01
N GLY A 376 4.52 -46.70 9.68
CA GLY A 376 3.37 -46.14 10.39
C GLY A 376 3.41 -46.29 11.91
N PRO A 377 2.48 -45.65 12.63
CA PRO A 377 2.55 -45.44 14.08
C PRO A 377 2.94 -46.73 14.81
N ARG A 378 4.13 -46.72 15.44
CA ARG A 378 4.60 -47.86 16.22
C ARG A 378 3.86 -47.84 17.57
N PRO A 379 3.34 -48.99 18.05
CA PRO A 379 2.76 -49.06 19.38
C PRO A 379 3.90 -48.93 20.40
N GLY A 380 4.15 -47.72 20.89
CA GLY A 380 5.33 -47.46 21.74
C GLY A 380 5.73 -46.01 22.01
N GLY A 381 5.28 -45.01 21.24
CA GLY A 381 5.41 -43.59 21.63
C GLY A 381 6.16 -42.71 20.64
N ASP A 382 5.43 -42.09 19.72
CA ASP A 382 5.96 -40.93 19.00
C ASP A 382 6.17 -39.77 19.97
N SER A 383 7.30 -39.05 19.85
CA SER A 383 7.51 -37.84 20.62
C SER A 383 6.78 -36.66 19.97
N ARG A 384 6.24 -35.75 20.79
CA ARG A 384 5.60 -34.52 20.30
C ARG A 384 6.53 -33.34 20.50
N ALA A 385 6.79 -32.63 19.42
CA ALA A 385 7.49 -31.35 19.44
C ALA A 385 6.54 -30.23 19.05
N THR A 386 6.88 -29.01 19.46
CA THR A 386 6.09 -27.81 19.14
C THR A 386 6.86 -26.96 18.14
N TRP A 387 6.20 -26.61 17.04
CA TRP A 387 6.71 -25.66 16.05
C TRP A 387 5.94 -24.34 16.15
N PRO A 388 6.59 -23.22 16.50
CA PRO A 388 5.91 -21.92 16.56
C PRO A 388 5.49 -21.44 15.17
N SER A 389 4.26 -20.92 15.06
CA SER A 389 3.77 -20.24 13.87
C SER A 389 3.16 -18.88 14.22
N PRO A 390 3.03 -17.97 13.24
CA PRO A 390 2.35 -16.68 13.44
C PRO A 390 0.87 -16.80 13.83
N PHE A 391 0.27 -17.98 13.68
CA PHE A 391 -1.14 -18.24 13.96
C PHE A 391 -1.37 -19.10 15.22
N GLY A 392 -0.28 -19.49 15.91
CA GLY A 392 -0.32 -20.38 17.08
C GLY A 392 0.74 -21.48 17.01
N SER A 393 0.72 -22.40 17.97
CA SER A 393 1.66 -23.52 18.03
C SER A 393 1.17 -24.71 17.20
N VAL A 394 2.03 -25.23 16.33
CA VAL A 394 1.79 -26.44 15.54
C VAL A 394 2.39 -27.64 16.27
N SER A 395 1.58 -28.67 16.51
CA SER A 395 2.06 -29.94 17.07
C SER A 395 2.70 -30.77 15.95
N VAL A 396 3.97 -31.14 16.13
CA VAL A 396 4.72 -31.97 15.18
C VAL A 396 5.03 -33.31 15.82
N THR A 397 4.64 -34.39 15.14
CA THR A 397 4.94 -35.76 15.58
C THR A 397 6.31 -36.18 15.04
N LEU A 398 7.21 -36.59 15.94
CA LEU A 398 8.56 -37.04 15.61
C LEU A 398 8.75 -38.51 16.01
N PRO A 399 9.51 -39.30 15.23
CA PRO A 399 9.88 -40.66 15.62
C PRO A 399 10.71 -40.68 16.92
N GLU A 400 10.49 -41.72 17.73
CA GLU A 400 11.04 -41.89 19.09
C GLU A 400 12.58 -41.71 19.22
N MET A 401 13.34 -41.97 18.15
CA MET A 401 14.81 -41.87 18.17
C MET A 401 15.35 -40.43 18.22
N LEU A 402 14.49 -39.40 18.25
CA LEU A 402 14.88 -38.00 18.18
C LEU A 402 14.33 -37.23 19.39
N SER A 403 15.24 -36.82 20.28
CA SER A 403 14.89 -35.98 21.44
C SER A 403 14.46 -34.57 21.00
N PRO A 404 13.37 -34.00 21.54
CA PRO A 404 13.00 -32.62 21.25
C PRO A 404 13.98 -31.67 21.95
N GLY A 405 14.80 -30.95 21.20
CA GLY A 405 15.58 -29.83 21.73
C GLY A 405 16.95 -29.56 21.10
N SER A 406 17.53 -30.51 20.34
CA SER A 406 18.92 -30.35 19.89
C SER A 406 19.28 -31.14 18.63
N ASN A 407 18.30 -31.54 17.81
CA ASN A 407 18.58 -32.22 16.56
C ASN A 407 18.66 -31.23 15.39
N PRO A 408 19.86 -31.00 14.79
CA PRO A 408 20.01 -30.08 13.66
C PRO A 408 19.25 -30.53 12.40
N LEU A 409 18.72 -31.76 12.36
CA LEU A 409 17.92 -32.27 11.24
C LEU A 409 16.61 -31.50 11.00
N PHE A 410 16.05 -30.82 12.02
CA PHE A 410 14.78 -30.10 11.88
C PHE A 410 14.94 -28.58 11.96
N MET A 411 15.83 -28.02 11.14
CA MET A 411 16.13 -26.59 11.12
C MET A 411 14.85 -25.72 10.99
N PHE A 412 13.86 -26.16 10.20
CA PHE A 412 12.59 -25.43 10.04
C PHE A 412 11.83 -25.22 11.36
N MET A 413 11.99 -26.12 12.34
CA MET A 413 11.30 -26.01 13.63
C MET A 413 11.82 -24.84 14.49
N SER A 414 13.02 -24.33 14.17
CA SER A 414 13.59 -23.12 14.77
C SER A 414 13.20 -21.84 14.04
N ILE A 415 12.54 -21.95 12.88
CA ILE A 415 12.17 -20.82 12.03
C ILE A 415 10.65 -20.63 12.09
N GLN A 416 10.22 -19.40 12.34
CA GLN A 416 8.82 -19.04 12.22
C GLN A 416 8.45 -18.87 10.75
N ALA A 417 7.49 -19.68 10.28
CA ALA A 417 6.98 -19.61 8.92
C ALA A 417 6.39 -18.21 8.59
N PRO A 418 6.72 -17.59 7.44
CA PRO A 418 6.17 -16.28 7.08
C PRO A 418 4.65 -16.30 6.92
N ALA A 419 3.95 -15.40 7.63
CA ALA A 419 2.49 -15.36 7.68
C ALA A 419 1.87 -15.17 6.28
N GLU A 420 2.48 -14.32 5.46
CA GLU A 420 2.05 -14.02 4.10
C GLU A 420 2.14 -15.20 3.13
N LEU A 421 3.14 -16.08 3.30
CA LEU A 421 3.31 -17.26 2.44
C LEU A 421 2.36 -18.38 2.86
N ILE A 422 2.13 -18.53 4.17
CA ILE A 422 1.07 -19.42 4.69
C ILE A 422 -0.27 -18.97 4.14
N GLU A 423 -0.55 -17.66 4.22
CA GLU A 423 -1.80 -17.09 3.73
C GLU A 423 -1.99 -17.37 2.24
N ALA A 424 -0.98 -17.05 1.42
CA ALA A 424 -1.02 -17.28 -0.02
C ALA A 424 -1.30 -18.75 -0.36
N ALA A 425 -0.72 -19.69 0.38
CA ALA A 425 -0.99 -21.11 0.19
C ALA A 425 -2.42 -21.51 0.61
N VAL A 426 -2.92 -21.01 1.73
CA VAL A 426 -4.27 -21.34 2.24
C VAL A 426 -5.37 -20.77 1.33
N VAL A 427 -5.20 -19.56 0.81
CA VAL A 427 -6.18 -18.90 -0.06
C VAL A 427 -5.99 -19.23 -1.55
N ALA A 428 -5.03 -20.09 -1.90
CA ALA A 428 -4.74 -20.47 -3.27
C ALA A 428 -6.00 -20.97 -4.00
N LYS A 429 -6.25 -20.39 -5.18
CA LYS A 429 -7.42 -20.68 -6.03
C LYS A 429 -7.20 -21.84 -7.01
N THR A 430 -5.96 -22.32 -7.16
CA THR A 430 -5.63 -23.47 -8.01
C THR A 430 -4.55 -24.36 -7.36
N PRO A 431 -4.50 -25.67 -7.68
CA PRO A 431 -3.42 -26.54 -7.23
C PRO A 431 -2.03 -26.06 -7.68
N ARG A 432 -1.94 -25.41 -8.85
CA ARG A 432 -0.71 -24.83 -9.37
C ARG A 432 -0.22 -23.66 -8.52
N ALA A 433 -1.13 -22.74 -8.17
CA ALA A 433 -0.81 -21.64 -7.25
C ALA A 433 -0.42 -22.16 -5.86
N LEU A 434 -1.15 -23.15 -5.32
CA LEU A 434 -0.80 -23.80 -4.06
C LEU A 434 0.61 -24.41 -4.09
N LYS A 435 0.95 -25.12 -5.16
CA LYS A 435 2.29 -25.71 -5.35
C LYS A 435 3.38 -24.64 -5.34
N SER A 436 3.14 -23.51 -6.00
CA SER A 436 4.09 -22.38 -6.00
C SER A 436 4.29 -21.81 -4.59
N SER A 437 3.19 -21.47 -3.90
CA SER A 437 3.25 -20.92 -2.54
C SER A 437 3.89 -21.89 -1.54
N LEU A 438 3.60 -23.20 -1.64
CA LEU A 438 4.27 -24.23 -0.85
C LEU A 438 5.77 -24.27 -1.13
N GLY A 439 6.20 -24.18 -2.39
CA GLY A 439 7.61 -24.12 -2.75
C GLY A 439 8.32 -22.90 -2.12
N SER A 440 7.70 -21.72 -2.21
CA SER A 440 8.22 -20.50 -1.56
C SER A 440 8.26 -20.63 -0.03
N LEU A 441 7.25 -21.26 0.58
CA LEU A 441 7.19 -21.47 2.02
C LEU A 441 8.29 -22.44 2.49
N VAL A 442 8.49 -23.57 1.81
CA VAL A 442 9.58 -24.52 2.08
C VAL A 442 10.94 -23.84 1.98
N GLN A 443 11.14 -23.04 0.94
CA GLN A 443 12.38 -22.27 0.76
C GLN A 443 12.60 -21.26 1.90
N ALA A 444 11.55 -20.54 2.30
CA ALA A 444 11.62 -19.57 3.40
C ALA A 444 11.93 -20.21 4.77
N LEU A 445 11.62 -21.50 4.91
CA LEU A 445 11.96 -22.30 6.10
C LEU A 445 13.40 -22.84 6.09
N GLY A 446 14.21 -22.50 5.07
CA GLY A 446 15.58 -22.98 4.95
C GLY A 446 15.69 -24.47 4.63
N CYS A 447 14.59 -25.13 4.27
CA CYS A 447 14.57 -26.53 3.89
C CYS A 447 15.05 -26.73 2.44
N PRO A 448 15.71 -27.86 2.13
CA PRO A 448 15.91 -28.29 0.76
C PRO A 448 14.57 -28.42 0.01
N PRO A 449 14.54 -28.19 -1.31
CA PRO A 449 13.33 -28.43 -2.10
C PRO A 449 12.86 -29.88 -1.99
N LEU A 450 11.56 -30.08 -1.77
CA LEU A 450 10.95 -31.41 -1.81
C LEU A 450 11.08 -32.02 -3.22
N SER A 451 11.18 -33.35 -3.28
CA SER A 451 11.08 -34.06 -4.56
C SER A 451 9.72 -33.81 -5.22
N ALA A 452 9.66 -33.90 -6.56
CA ALA A 452 8.42 -33.66 -7.31
C ALA A 452 7.25 -34.50 -6.76
N THR A 453 7.47 -35.78 -6.50
CA THR A 453 6.46 -36.70 -5.95
C THR A 453 5.97 -36.26 -4.57
N ARG A 454 6.87 -35.87 -3.65
CA ARG A 454 6.48 -35.41 -2.31
C ARG A 454 5.71 -34.10 -2.38
N MET A 455 6.15 -33.16 -3.22
CA MET A 455 5.44 -31.90 -3.43
C MET A 455 4.04 -32.15 -4.00
N ASP A 456 3.88 -33.06 -4.96
CA ASP A 456 2.57 -33.38 -5.55
C ASP A 456 1.63 -34.06 -4.53
N ASN A 457 2.17 -34.94 -3.67
CA ASN A 457 1.41 -35.54 -2.57
C ASN A 457 0.95 -34.48 -1.54
N LEU A 458 1.86 -33.57 -1.14
CA LEU A 458 1.55 -32.48 -0.24
C LEU A 458 0.47 -31.56 -0.82
N VAL A 459 0.61 -31.18 -2.10
CA VAL A 459 -0.37 -30.36 -2.82
C VAL A 459 -1.73 -31.06 -2.85
N SER A 460 -1.78 -32.35 -3.20
CA SER A 460 -3.02 -33.13 -3.23
C SER A 460 -3.71 -33.18 -1.86
N GLY A 461 -2.94 -33.49 -0.81
CA GLY A 461 -3.44 -33.60 0.56
C GLY A 461 -3.88 -32.26 1.16
N ALA A 462 -3.14 -31.19 0.91
CA ALA A 462 -3.50 -29.85 1.33
C ALA A 462 -4.69 -29.30 0.53
N TRP A 463 -4.73 -29.53 -0.79
CA TRP A 463 -5.82 -29.08 -1.64
C TRP A 463 -7.15 -29.71 -1.24
N SER A 464 -7.17 -31.02 -0.98
CA SER A 464 -8.36 -31.74 -0.50
C SER A 464 -8.88 -31.15 0.82
N MET A 465 -7.98 -30.86 1.77
CA MET A 465 -8.32 -30.21 3.04
C MET A 465 -8.95 -28.83 2.83
N LEU A 466 -8.38 -28.01 1.95
CA LEU A 466 -8.89 -26.67 1.67
C LEU A 466 -10.26 -26.72 0.94
N GLN A 467 -10.46 -27.67 0.02
CA GLN A 467 -11.75 -27.86 -0.66
C GLN A 467 -12.86 -28.32 0.29
N ALA A 468 -12.54 -29.14 1.29
CA ALA A 468 -13.51 -29.57 2.29
C ALA A 468 -14.08 -28.37 3.09
N VAL A 469 -13.25 -27.38 3.39
CA VAL A 469 -13.68 -26.13 4.05
C VAL A 469 -14.56 -25.28 3.13
N ASP A 470 -14.25 -25.21 1.84
CA ASP A 470 -15.10 -24.49 0.89
C ASP A 470 -16.48 -25.12 0.77
N GLN A 471 -16.56 -26.45 0.66
CA GLN A 471 -17.83 -27.17 0.54
C GLN A 471 -18.75 -26.98 1.74
N GLN A 472 -18.19 -26.82 2.94
CA GLN A 472 -18.95 -26.50 4.15
C GLN A 472 -19.56 -25.07 4.10
N ASN A 473 -19.02 -24.18 3.27
CA ASN A 473 -19.44 -22.78 3.14
C ASN A 473 -20.36 -22.50 1.93
N VAL A 474 -20.51 -23.41 0.96
CA VAL A 474 -21.28 -23.21 -0.28
C VAL A 474 -22.81 -23.08 -0.07
N HIS A 475 -23.32 -23.28 1.15
CA HIS A 475 -24.75 -23.13 1.45
C HIS A 475 -25.26 -21.68 1.67
N ALA A 476 -24.48 -20.65 1.36
CA ALA A 476 -24.93 -19.27 1.56
C ALA A 476 -24.39 -18.27 0.52
N GLY A 477 -25.25 -17.85 -0.41
CA GLY A 477 -25.19 -16.52 -1.05
C GLY A 477 -24.91 -16.49 -2.57
N PRO A 478 -25.45 -15.49 -3.29
CA PRO A 478 -25.39 -15.42 -4.75
C PRO A 478 -24.07 -14.84 -5.26
N ALA A 479 -23.75 -15.17 -6.52
CA ALA A 479 -22.57 -14.69 -7.23
C ALA A 479 -22.65 -13.18 -7.53
N PHE A 480 -21.55 -12.47 -7.28
CA PHE A 480 -21.38 -11.07 -7.68
C PHE A 480 -21.30 -10.93 -9.21
N SER A 481 -21.99 -9.91 -9.74
CA SER A 481 -21.97 -9.54 -11.16
C SER A 481 -20.71 -8.72 -11.48
N PRO A 482 -19.97 -8.98 -12.58
CA PRO A 482 -18.70 -8.30 -12.88
C PRO A 482 -18.84 -6.90 -13.53
N HIS A 483 -19.99 -6.25 -13.40
CA HIS A 483 -20.36 -5.11 -14.26
C HIS A 483 -20.13 -3.70 -13.69
N ASP A 484 -19.44 -3.54 -12.56
CA ASP A 484 -18.99 -2.19 -12.17
C ASP A 484 -17.75 -1.82 -12.97
N ASP A 485 -17.85 -0.73 -13.73
CA ASP A 485 -16.82 -0.25 -14.66
C ASP A 485 -15.60 0.28 -13.89
N LEU A 486 -14.73 -0.65 -13.47
CA LEU A 486 -13.50 -0.40 -12.72
C LEU A 486 -12.52 0.53 -13.48
N ASP A 487 -12.71 0.72 -14.79
CA ASP A 487 -11.95 1.68 -15.60
C ASP A 487 -12.27 3.13 -15.23
N GLU A 488 -13.56 3.49 -15.10
CA GLU A 488 -13.93 4.79 -14.57
C GLU A 488 -13.40 4.94 -13.16
N MET A 489 -13.58 3.95 -12.31
CA MET A 489 -13.17 4.03 -10.91
C MET A 489 -11.65 4.29 -10.78
N ILE A 490 -10.77 3.50 -11.40
CA ILE A 490 -9.31 3.65 -11.27
C ILE A 490 -8.75 4.89 -12.00
N MET A 491 -9.30 5.26 -13.17
CA MET A 491 -8.84 6.43 -13.95
C MET A 491 -9.34 7.75 -13.35
N ASN A 492 -10.59 7.79 -12.89
CA ASN A 492 -11.15 8.92 -12.15
C ASN A 492 -10.37 9.17 -10.86
N PHE A 493 -9.86 8.12 -10.20
CA PHE A 493 -9.12 8.27 -8.96
C PHE A 493 -7.63 8.59 -9.10
N SER A 494 -7.05 8.51 -10.31
CA SER A 494 -5.65 8.85 -10.54
C SER A 494 -5.43 10.26 -11.11
N GLY A 495 -6.47 11.11 -11.02
CA GLY A 495 -6.44 12.47 -11.56
C GLY A 495 -6.42 12.54 -13.10
N ILE A 496 -6.54 11.39 -13.78
CA ILE A 496 -6.69 11.29 -15.23
C ILE A 496 -8.17 10.97 -15.49
N PHE A 497 -9.04 11.94 -15.23
CA PHE A 497 -10.34 11.89 -15.89
C PHE A 497 -10.11 12.15 -17.38
N ASN A 498 -10.69 11.30 -18.20
CA ASN A 498 -10.65 11.39 -19.65
C ASN A 498 -11.37 12.69 -20.06
N GLU A 499 -10.67 13.82 -20.19
CA GLU A 499 -11.24 15.08 -20.70
C GLU A 499 -11.53 15.04 -22.23
N GLY A 500 -11.43 13.85 -22.85
CA GLY A 500 -11.53 13.64 -24.29
C GLY A 500 -12.89 13.18 -24.82
N VAL A 501 -13.92 12.96 -23.99
CA VAL A 501 -15.24 12.50 -24.48
C VAL A 501 -16.36 13.35 -23.88
N ASP A 502 -16.45 14.60 -24.33
CA ASP A 502 -17.74 15.30 -24.52
C ASP A 502 -17.46 16.65 -25.20
N GLN A 503 -17.09 16.58 -26.48
CA GLN A 503 -17.27 17.70 -27.40
C GLN A 503 -18.27 17.23 -28.45
N HIS A 504 -19.41 17.94 -28.51
CA HIS A 504 -20.57 17.74 -29.40
C HIS A 504 -21.75 16.93 -28.85
N ALA A 505 -22.43 17.47 -27.84
CA ALA A 505 -23.89 17.34 -27.74
C ALA A 505 -24.51 18.75 -27.72
N PRO A 506 -25.34 19.15 -28.71
CA PRO A 506 -26.00 20.44 -28.69
C PRO A 506 -27.01 20.49 -27.54
N LEU A 507 -26.91 21.55 -26.73
CA LEU A 507 -27.82 21.89 -25.64
C LEU A 507 -29.28 21.85 -26.11
N GLY A 508 -29.99 20.79 -25.74
CA GLY A 508 -31.45 20.76 -25.75
C GLY A 508 -31.96 21.58 -24.57
N ARG A 509 -32.66 22.68 -24.87
CA ARG A 509 -33.45 23.44 -23.89
C ARG A 509 -34.58 22.58 -23.34
N ALA A 510 -34.74 22.58 -22.02
CA ALA A 510 -36.02 22.59 -21.32
C ALA A 510 -35.80 23.19 -19.92
#